data_AF-A0AAD2G2S3-F1
#
_entry.id   AF-A0AAD2G2S3-F1
#
_cell.length_a   1.000
_cell.length_b   1.000
_cell.length_c   1.000
_cell.angle_alpha   90.00
_cell.angle_beta   90.00
_cell.angle_gamma   90.00
#
_symmetry.space_group_name_H-M   'P 1'
#
loop_
_entity.id
_entity.type
_entity.pdbx_description
1 polymer ?
#
loop_
_entity_poly.entity_id
_entity_poly.type
_entity_poly.pdbx_seq_one_letter_code
_entity_poly.pdbx_strand_id
1 'polypeptide(L)'
;MRAAVKPDGKEYYEYILCYVDDILCMSMKAKEVMEGIGRVFKFKKGKIEPPESYLGATLRKKTLDGHNIWTMSSYDYVVAAVKNVKETLKDSPKWKIPKNAPMPMTSAYEPEMDGSN
;
A
#
# COMPACT_ATOMS: atom_id res chain seq x y z
N MET A 1 6.37 12.70 -6.55
CA MET A 1 5.55 13.52 -5.62
C MET A 1 5.41 14.91 -6.22
N ARG A 2 4.21 15.49 -6.21
CA ARG A 2 3.93 16.83 -6.75
C ARG A 2 2.98 17.57 -5.83
N ALA A 3 3.23 18.85 -5.53
CA ALA A 3 2.29 19.67 -4.78
C ALA A 3 1.08 20.04 -5.64
N ALA A 4 -0.11 20.05 -5.05
CA ALA A 4 -1.37 20.38 -5.69
C ALA A 4 -2.33 21.04 -4.70
N VAL A 5 -3.41 21.62 -5.22
CA VAL A 5 -4.43 22.30 -4.42
C VAL A 5 -5.78 21.65 -4.70
N LYS A 6 -6.49 21.30 -3.63
CA LYS A 6 -7.85 20.75 -3.70
C LYS A 6 -8.85 21.86 -4.10
N PRO A 7 -10.08 21.50 -4.54
CA PRO A 7 -11.11 22.48 -4.83
C PRO A 7 -11.50 23.37 -3.64
N ASP A 8 -11.30 22.89 -2.41
CA ASP A 8 -11.53 23.64 -1.17
C ASP A 8 -10.34 24.56 -0.78
N GLY A 9 -9.33 24.69 -1.65
CA GLY A 9 -8.16 25.54 -1.43
C GLY A 9 -7.07 24.91 -0.57
N LYS A 10 -7.27 23.70 -0.04
CA LYS A 10 -6.25 23.03 0.78
C LYS A 10 -5.13 22.44 -0.07
N GLU A 11 -3.90 22.73 0.32
CA GLU A 11 -2.72 22.13 -0.28
C GLU A 11 -2.63 20.64 0.07
N TYR A 12 -2.18 19.84 -0.88
CA TYR A 12 -1.93 18.42 -0.70
C TYR A 12 -0.84 17.96 -1.68
N TYR A 13 -0.27 16.80 -1.41
CA TYR A 13 0.68 16.16 -2.32
C TYR A 13 0.00 15.06 -3.12
N GLU A 14 0.23 15.09 -4.42
CA GLU A 14 -0.09 14.01 -5.33
C GLU A 14 1.07 13.01 -5.40
N TYR A 15 0.72 11.74 -5.43
CA TYR A 15 1.66 10.64 -5.52
C TYR A 15 1.24 9.64 -6.57
N ILE A 16 2.25 9.04 -7.20
CA ILE A 16 2.11 7.82 -7.96
C ILE A 16 3.04 6.82 -7.28
N LEU A 17 2.47 5.71 -6.82
CA LEU A 17 3.17 4.61 -6.20
C LEU A 17 3.25 3.48 -7.24
N CYS A 18 4.46 3.20 -7.72
CA CYS A 18 4.70 2.13 -8.68
C CYS A 18 5.38 0.95 -7.96
N TYR A 19 4.80 -0.24 -8.07
CA TYR A 19 5.38 -1.47 -7.55
C TYR A 19 5.24 -2.62 -8.55
N VAL A 20 6.35 -2.99 -9.19
CA VAL A 20 6.45 -4.07 -10.18
C VAL A 20 5.39 -3.96 -11.29
N ASP A 21 4.20 -4.53 -11.08
CA ASP A 21 3.08 -4.58 -12.00
C ASP A 21 1.93 -3.61 -11.64
N ASP A 22 1.93 -3.05 -10.44
CA ASP A 22 0.84 -2.24 -9.89
C ASP A 22 1.21 -0.76 -9.85
N ILE A 23 0.27 0.09 -10.27
CA ILE A 23 0.37 1.55 -10.17
C ILE A 23 -0.83 2.07 -9.38
N LEU A 24 -0.54 2.72 -8.26
CA LEU A 24 -1.54 3.36 -7.41
C LEU A 24 -1.37 4.88 -7.48
N CYS A 25 -2.42 5.59 -7.88
CA CYS A 25 -2.40 7.05 -8.00
C CYS A 25 -3.23 7.70 -6.88
N MET A 26 -2.60 8.64 -6.17
CA MET A 26 -3.23 9.47 -5.15
C MET A 26 -3.29 10.91 -5.65
N SER A 27 -4.44 11.31 -6.18
CA SER A 27 -4.70 12.64 -6.74
C SER A 27 -6.20 12.91 -6.79
N MET A 28 -6.62 14.18 -6.69
CA MET A 28 -8.01 14.58 -6.98
C MET A 28 -8.39 14.37 -8.45
N LYS A 29 -7.39 14.27 -9.34
CA LYS A 29 -7.52 14.01 -10.78
C LYS A 29 -6.89 12.66 -11.17
N ALA A 30 -6.95 11.67 -10.27
CA ALA A 30 -6.30 10.37 -10.47
C ALA A 30 -6.65 9.71 -11.81
N LYS A 31 -7.90 9.82 -12.28
CA LYS A 31 -8.32 9.24 -13.57
C LYS A 31 -7.58 9.87 -14.76
N GLU A 32 -7.48 11.19 -14.82
CA GLU A 32 -6.76 11.90 -15.89
C GLU A 32 -5.26 11.54 -15.91
N VAL A 33 -4.66 11.43 -14.72
CA VAL A 33 -3.26 11.02 -14.56
C VAL A 33 -3.07 9.59 -15.06
N MET A 34 -3.94 8.66 -14.65
CA MET A 34 -3.89 7.26 -15.07
C MET A 34 -4.14 7.11 -16.58
N GLU A 35 -5.08 7.86 -17.16
CA GLU A 35 -5.31 7.88 -18.62
C GLU A 35 -4.08 8.42 -19.38
N GLY A 36 -3.38 9.41 -18.82
CA GLY A 36 -2.09 9.88 -19.33
C GLY A 36 -1.06 8.76 -19.39
N ILE A 37 -0.91 8.00 -18.30
CA ILE A 37 0.01 6.86 -18.24
C ILE A 37 -0.45 5.75 -19.20
N GLY A 38 -1.75 5.49 -19.28
CA GLY A 38 -2.38 4.48 -20.13
C GLY A 38 -2.10 4.64 -21.63
N ARG A 39 -1.78 5.87 -22.06
CA ARG A 39 -1.38 6.17 -23.45
C ARG A 39 0.04 5.68 -23.78
N VAL A 40 0.93 5.64 -22.79
CA VAL A 40 2.33 5.20 -22.95
C VAL A 40 2.48 3.73 -22.55
N PHE A 41 1.81 3.31 -21.47
CA PHE A 41 1.84 1.95 -20.93
C PHE A 41 0.45 1.35 -20.92
N LYS A 42 0.25 0.23 -21.62
CA LYS A 42 -1.04 -0.47 -21.60
C LYS A 42 -1.26 -1.15 -20.26
N PHE A 43 -2.27 -0.70 -19.52
CA PHE A 43 -2.72 -1.39 -18.33
C PHE A 43 -3.29 -2.76 -18.68
N LYS A 44 -2.96 -3.77 -17.87
CA LYS A 44 -3.57 -5.10 -18.00
C LYS A 44 -5.10 -4.94 -17.89
N LYS A 45 -5.82 -5.49 -18.87
CA LYS A 45 -7.28 -5.41 -18.99
C LYS A 45 -7.86 -3.99 -19.15
N GLY A 46 -7.03 -2.96 -19.36
CA GLY A 46 -7.49 -1.57 -19.56
C GLY A 46 -8.26 -0.96 -18.39
N LYS A 47 -8.11 -1.51 -17.18
CA LYS A 47 -8.89 -1.10 -16.01
C LYS A 47 -8.23 0.06 -15.29
N ILE A 48 -8.96 1.17 -15.18
CA ILE A 48 -8.65 2.30 -14.28
C ILE A 48 -9.81 2.36 -13.29
N GLU A 49 -9.66 1.69 -12.17
CA GLU A 49 -10.72 1.49 -11.17
C GLU A 49 -10.21 1.88 -9.77
N PRO A 50 -11.09 2.16 -8.81
CA PRO A 50 -10.71 2.32 -7.42
C PRO A 50 -9.95 1.07 -6.93
N PRO A 51 -8.90 1.24 -6.12
CA PRO A 51 -8.06 0.12 -5.72
C PRO A 51 -8.79 -0.77 -4.69
N GLU A 52 -8.83 -2.07 -4.96
CA GLU A 52 -9.33 -3.08 -4.00
C GLU A 52 -8.19 -3.70 -3.18
N SER A 53 -6.99 -3.78 -3.76
CA SER A 53 -5.81 -4.30 -3.10
C SER A 53 -4.53 -3.61 -3.58
N TYR A 54 -3.52 -3.56 -2.73
CA TYR A 54 -2.18 -3.07 -3.05
C TYR A 54 -1.15 -3.76 -2.16
N LEU A 55 -0.07 -4.29 -2.72
CA LEU A 55 0.97 -5.03 -1.99
C LEU A 55 0.44 -6.20 -1.13
N GLY A 56 -0.64 -6.85 -1.58
CA GLY A 56 -1.30 -7.92 -0.83
C GLY A 56 -2.19 -7.45 0.33
N ALA A 57 -2.24 -6.14 0.59
CA ALA A 57 -3.20 -5.56 1.53
C ALA A 57 -4.51 -5.23 0.83
N THR A 58 -5.64 -5.41 1.52
CA THR A 58 -6.95 -4.94 1.03
C THR A 58 -7.12 -3.46 1.33
N LEU A 59 -7.54 -2.70 0.33
CA LEU A 59 -7.88 -1.28 0.43
C LEU A 59 -9.39 -1.10 0.49
N ARG A 60 -9.87 -0.28 1.43
CA ARG A 60 -11.30 0.02 1.58
C ARG A 60 -11.52 1.48 1.90
N LYS A 61 -12.55 2.05 1.28
CA LYS A 61 -13.05 3.37 1.64
C LYS A 61 -14.00 3.22 2.83
N LYS A 62 -13.77 3.99 3.89
CA LYS A 62 -14.63 4.07 5.07
C LYS A 62 -14.97 5.53 5.37
N THR A 63 -16.12 5.74 6.00
CA THR A 63 -16.50 7.04 6.53
C THR A 63 -16.18 7.05 8.02
N LEU A 64 -15.36 7.99 8.46
CA LEU A 64 -15.03 8.23 9.86
C LEU A 64 -15.25 9.71 10.14
N ASP A 65 -16.04 10.05 11.15
CA ASP A 65 -16.37 11.43 11.55
C ASP A 65 -16.84 12.31 10.38
N GLY A 66 -17.65 11.75 9.47
CA GLY A 66 -18.14 12.44 8.27
C GLY A 66 -17.11 12.56 7.14
N HIS A 67 -15.87 12.13 7.35
CA HIS A 67 -14.80 12.15 6.37
C HIS A 67 -14.64 10.80 5.67
N ASN A 68 -14.57 10.84 4.34
CA ASN A 68 -14.25 9.67 3.52
C ASN A 68 -12.74 9.41 3.56
N ILE A 69 -12.32 8.32 4.20
CA ILE A 69 -10.93 7.91 4.34
C ILE A 69 -10.68 6.58 3.63
N TRP A 70 -9.46 6.40 3.13
CA TRP A 70 -8.97 5.11 2.66
C TRP A 70 -8.27 4.39 3.80
N THR A 71 -8.58 3.11 3.95
CA THR A 71 -8.00 2.22 4.97
C THR A 71 -7.33 1.05 4.28
N MET A 72 -6.22 0.59 4.85
CA MET A 72 -5.45 -0.56 4.38
C MET A 72 -5.42 -1.62 5.47
N SER A 73 -5.74 -2.87 5.12
CA SER A 73 -5.77 -3.99 6.05
C SER A 73 -4.36 -4.46 6.40
N SER A 74 -3.96 -4.28 7.67
CA SER A 74 -2.67 -4.77 8.17
C SER A 74 -2.61 -6.29 8.25
N TYR A 75 -3.73 -6.94 8.61
CA TYR A 75 -3.81 -8.40 8.66
C TYR A 75 -3.57 -9.04 7.30
N ASP A 76 -4.29 -8.58 6.27
CA ASP A 76 -4.16 -9.14 4.91
C ASP A 76 -2.76 -8.91 4.35
N TYR A 77 -2.17 -7.74 4.62
CA TYR A 77 -0.78 -7.45 4.26
C TYR A 77 0.21 -8.46 4.87
N VAL A 78 0.13 -8.69 6.18
CA VAL A 78 1.05 -9.61 6.88
C VAL A 78 0.84 -11.05 6.40
N VAL A 79 -0.41 -11.47 6.22
CA VAL A 79 -0.72 -12.81 5.69
C VAL A 79 -0.12 -13.00 4.29
N ALA A 80 -0.29 -12.02 3.40
CA ALA A 80 0.28 -12.06 2.06
C ALA A 80 1.82 -12.08 2.08
N ALA A 81 2.45 -11.24 2.93
CA ALA A 81 3.90 -11.19 3.08
C ALA A 81 4.46 -12.54 3.58
N VAL A 82 3.87 -13.12 4.62
CA VAL A 82 4.28 -14.43 5.16
C VAL A 82 4.10 -15.54 4.12
N LYS A 83 3.02 -15.50 3.34
CA LYS A 83 2.77 -16.45 2.26
C LYS A 83 3.86 -16.36 1.18
N ASN A 84 4.16 -15.16 0.71
CA ASN A 84 5.20 -14.94 -0.31
C ASN A 84 6.56 -15.45 0.17
N VAL A 85 6.94 -15.13 1.40
CA VAL A 85 8.17 -15.62 2.03
C VAL A 85 8.18 -17.15 2.09
N LYS A 86 7.10 -17.78 2.56
CA LYS A 86 6.95 -19.24 2.60
C LYS A 86 7.13 -19.89 1.24
N GLU A 87 6.62 -19.28 0.18
CA GLU A 87 6.74 -19.77 -1.19
C GLU A 87 8.19 -19.66 -1.68
N THR A 88 8.83 -18.49 -1.55
CA THR A 88 10.23 -18.29 -1.95
C THR A 88 11.21 -19.20 -1.19
N LEU A 89 10.91 -19.51 0.07
CA LEU A 89 11.72 -20.41 0.90
C LEU A 89 11.64 -21.88 0.48
N LYS A 90 10.58 -22.33 -0.20
CA LYS A 90 10.50 -23.71 -0.72
C LYS A 90 11.59 -23.99 -1.74
N ASP A 91 11.91 -22.98 -2.55
CA ASP A 91 12.91 -23.06 -3.61
C ASP A 91 14.33 -22.75 -3.12
N SER A 92 14.47 -22.32 -1.85
CA SER A 92 15.74 -21.91 -1.25
C SER A 92 16.20 -22.91 -0.17
N PRO A 93 17.15 -23.82 -0.48
CA PRO A 93 17.62 -24.82 0.49
C PRO A 93 18.43 -24.21 1.66
N LYS A 94 18.85 -22.95 1.54
CA LYS A 94 19.71 -22.25 2.52
C LYS A 94 18.95 -21.71 3.73
N TRP A 95 17.67 -21.40 3.59
CA TRP A 95 16.91 -20.71 4.63
C TRP A 95 15.75 -21.59 5.11
N LYS A 96 15.43 -21.55 6.40
CA LYS A 96 14.31 -22.29 7.00
C LYS A 96 13.50 -21.35 7.86
N ILE A 97 12.18 -21.57 7.87
CA ILE A 97 11.28 -20.79 8.71
C ILE A 97 11.47 -21.20 10.17
N PRO A 98 11.69 -20.24 11.10
CA PRO A 98 11.76 -20.53 12.52
C PRO A 98 10.46 -21.17 12.99
N LYS A 99 10.54 -22.26 13.77
CA LYS A 99 9.36 -22.90 14.38
C LYS A 99 8.74 -22.05 15.49
N ASN A 100 9.58 -21.24 16.14
CA ASN A 100 9.20 -20.28 17.16
C ASN A 100 9.72 -18.91 16.74
N ALA A 101 8.83 -17.93 16.71
CA ALA A 101 9.15 -16.52 16.52
C ALA A 101 8.78 -15.80 17.83
N PRO A 102 9.72 -15.62 18.77
CA PRO A 102 9.44 -14.83 19.96
C PRO A 102 9.02 -13.41 19.53
N MET A 103 8.05 -12.82 20.25
CA MET A 103 7.60 -11.46 19.98
C MET A 103 8.83 -10.54 20.01
N PRO A 104 9.16 -9.85 18.90
CA PRO A 104 10.36 -9.00 18.85
C PRO A 104 10.23 -7.76 19.74
N MET A 105 8.99 -7.44 20.13
CA MET A 105 8.65 -6.25 20.90
C MET A 105 8.31 -6.67 22.31
N THR A 106 8.80 -5.94 23.31
CA THR A 106 8.40 -6.14 24.70
C THR A 106 6.96 -5.68 24.90
N SER A 107 6.25 -6.23 25.89
CA SER A 107 4.89 -5.78 26.24
C SER A 107 4.82 -4.30 26.64
N ALA A 108 5.97 -3.71 27.02
CA ALA A 108 6.13 -2.28 27.32
C ALA A 108 6.67 -1.46 26.13
N TYR A 109 6.62 -2.00 24.91
CA TYR A 109 7.02 -1.24 23.72
C TYR A 109 6.01 -0.13 23.44
N GLU A 110 6.46 1.12 23.54
CA GLU A 110 5.71 2.33 23.21
C GLU A 110 6.25 2.90 21.89
N PRO A 111 5.51 2.77 20.78
CA PRO A 111 5.97 3.20 19.46
C PRO A 111 6.34 4.69 19.39
N GLU A 112 5.73 5.53 20.25
CA GLU A 112 6.06 6.96 20.32
C GLU A 112 7.46 7.27 20.84
N MET A 113 8.11 6.33 21.53
CA MET A 113 9.45 6.50 22.11
C MET A 113 10.57 6.13 21.14
N ASP A 114 10.24 5.56 19.97
CA ASP A 114 11.19 5.16 18.95
C ASP A 114 11.63 6.38 18.13
N GLY A 115 12.44 7.23 18.76
CA GLY A 115 13.10 8.37 18.14
C GLY A 115 14.30 7.90 17.32
N SER A 116 14.33 8.25 16.03
CA SER A 116 15.51 8.08 15.18
C SER A 116 16.65 8.98 15.66
N ASN A 117 17.73 8.38 16.17
CA ASN A 117 19.04 9.04 16.32
C ASN A 117 19.73 9.22 14.97
#